data_AF-A0A959FYW2-F1
#
_entry.id   AF-A0A959FYW2-F1
#
_cell.length_a   1.000
_cell.length_b   1.000
_cell.length_c   1.000
_cell.angle_alpha   90.00
_cell.angle_beta   90.00
_cell.angle_gamma   90.00
#
_symmetry.space_group_name_H-M   'P 1'
#
loop_
_entity.id
_entity.type
_entity.pdbx_description
1 polymer ?
#
loop_
_entity_poly.entity_id
_entity_poly.type
_entity_poly.pdbx_seq_one_letter_code
_entity_poly.pdbx_strand_id
1 'polypeptide(L)'
;TGSIASLKSDEFTDGLAIAPEQLLNGKIAGVNIVQASGAPGAASTVRIRGNSSISAGNDPLYVVDGVPLQFASANDYVQVGSQGGTTPLSTDVSNPLNILNPN
;
A
#
# COMPACT_ATOMS: atom_id res chain seq x y z
N THR A 1 4.50 -13.70 24.40
CA THR A 1 4.95 -14.42 23.21
C THR A 1 4.58 -13.59 21.99
N GLY A 2 5.55 -12.95 21.34
CA GLY A 2 5.32 -12.18 20.11
C GLY A 2 5.40 -13.09 18.88
N SER A 3 4.62 -12.80 17.84
CA SER A 3 4.78 -13.45 16.54
C SER A 3 5.55 -12.52 15.61
N ILE A 4 6.71 -12.96 15.16
CA ILE A 4 7.54 -12.26 14.17
C ILE A 4 7.69 -13.22 12.99
N ALA A 5 7.40 -12.73 11.78
CA ALA A 5 7.67 -13.45 10.55
C ALA A 5 8.67 -12.61 9.74
N SER A 6 9.78 -13.23 9.33
CA SER A 6 10.78 -12.62 8.46
C SER A 6 10.74 -13.30 7.11
N LEU A 7 10.79 -12.52 6.04
CA LEU A 7 10.87 -13.02 4.68
C LEU A 7 12.19 -12.53 4.06
N LYS A 8 12.93 -13.44 3.42
CA LYS A 8 14.12 -13.09 2.65
C LYS A 8 13.75 -12.78 1.20
N SER A 9 14.63 -12.05 0.51
CA SER A 9 14.43 -11.70 -0.90
C SER A 9 14.24 -12.92 -1.82
N ASP A 10 14.93 -14.02 -1.51
CA ASP A 10 14.83 -15.28 -2.26
C ASP A 10 13.45 -15.97 -2.12
N GLU A 11 12.66 -15.56 -1.13
CA GLU A 11 11.34 -16.13 -0.84
C GLU A 11 10.21 -15.28 -1.42
N PHE A 12 10.53 -14.17 -2.10
CA PHE A 12 9.54 -13.34 -2.78
C PHE A 12 8.79 -14.10 -3.88
N THR A 13 7.64 -13.58 -4.27
CA THR A 13 6.92 -14.12 -5.41
C THR A 13 7.65 -13.73 -6.69
N ASP A 14 8.17 -14.73 -7.41
CA ASP A 14 8.81 -14.54 -8.71
C ASP A 14 7.77 -14.08 -9.74
N GLY A 15 8.00 -12.93 -10.35
CA GLY A 15 7.11 -12.35 -11.36
C GLY A 15 7.30 -10.86 -11.56
N LEU A 16 6.52 -10.29 -12.46
CA LEU A 16 6.45 -8.83 -12.66
C LEU A 16 5.64 -8.21 -11.52
N ALA A 17 6.28 -8.05 -10.36
CA ALA A 17 5.73 -7.27 -9.26
C ALA A 17 5.94 -5.79 -9.56
N ILE A 18 4.84 -5.07 -9.70
CA ILE A 18 4.82 -3.63 -9.96
C ILE A 18 4.94 -2.85 -8.64
N ALA A 19 4.62 -3.48 -7.50
CA ALA A 19 4.74 -2.87 -6.19
C ALA A 19 5.34 -3.84 -5.14
N PRO A 20 6.14 -3.36 -4.17
CA PRO A 20 6.85 -4.21 -3.21
C PRO A 20 5.95 -5.14 -2.40
N GLU A 21 4.74 -4.73 -2.04
CA GLU A 21 3.83 -5.57 -1.27
C GLU A 21 3.30 -6.78 -2.08
N GLN A 22 3.28 -6.71 -3.42
CA GLN A 22 2.91 -7.85 -4.24
C GLN A 22 3.92 -9.00 -4.12
N LEU A 23 5.19 -8.69 -3.89
CA LEU A 23 6.26 -9.69 -3.66
C LEU A 23 6.02 -10.50 -2.38
N LEU A 24 5.31 -9.93 -1.41
CA LEU A 24 4.99 -10.55 -0.13
C LEU A 24 3.69 -11.37 -0.17
N ASN A 25 2.93 -11.28 -1.27
CA ASN A 25 1.63 -11.92 -1.38
C ASN A 25 1.77 -13.44 -1.26
N GLY A 26 0.98 -14.04 -0.36
CA GLY A 26 0.98 -15.49 -0.12
C GLY A 26 2.23 -16.03 0.59
N LYS A 27 3.22 -15.19 0.91
CA LYS A 27 4.46 -15.61 1.57
C LYS A 27 4.38 -15.57 3.09
N ILE A 28 3.53 -14.70 3.63
CA ILE A 28 3.36 -14.55 5.08
C ILE A 28 1.94 -14.98 5.46
N ALA A 29 1.85 -16.00 6.33
CA ALA A 29 0.56 -16.49 6.81
C ALA A 29 -0.20 -15.40 7.58
N GLY A 30 -1.48 -15.23 7.23
CA GLY A 30 -2.34 -14.22 7.85
C GLY A 30 -2.12 -12.80 7.33
N VAL A 31 -1.28 -12.59 6.31
CA VAL A 31 -1.21 -11.33 5.56
C VAL A 31 -2.04 -11.47 4.29
N ASN A 32 -3.01 -10.59 4.12
CA ASN A 32 -3.84 -10.50 2.92
C ASN A 32 -3.56 -9.17 2.22
N ILE A 33 -3.41 -9.19 0.90
CA ILE A 33 -3.04 -8.02 0.10
C ILE A 33 -4.05 -7.91 -1.03
N VAL A 34 -4.81 -6.82 -1.06
CA VAL A 34 -5.88 -6.58 -2.04
C VAL A 34 -5.52 -5.33 -2.83
N GLN A 35 -5.22 -5.51 -4.11
CA GLN A 35 -4.91 -4.42 -5.01
C GLN A 35 -6.20 -3.76 -5.50
N ALA A 36 -6.26 -2.43 -5.50
CA ALA A 36 -7.45 -1.69 -5.93
C ALA A 36 -7.65 -1.72 -7.45
N SER A 37 -6.57 -1.77 -8.24
CA SER A 37 -6.61 -1.91 -9.69
C SER A 37 -5.32 -2.50 -10.24
N GLY A 38 -5.33 -3.13 -11.42
CA GLY A 38 -4.13 -3.70 -12.07
C GLY A 38 -3.14 -2.68 -12.64
N ALA A 39 -3.38 -1.38 -12.44
CA ALA A 39 -2.49 -0.34 -12.95
C ALA A 39 -1.23 -0.23 -12.08
N PRO A 40 -0.05 0.06 -12.67
CA PRO A 40 1.14 0.44 -11.93
C PRO A 40 0.89 1.63 -11.00
N GLY A 41 1.39 1.56 -9.77
CA GLY A 41 1.22 2.61 -8.76
C GLY A 41 -0.17 2.68 -8.11
N ALA A 42 -1.13 1.84 -8.50
CA ALA A 42 -2.44 1.79 -7.86
C ALA A 42 -2.35 1.38 -6.38
N ALA A 43 -3.22 1.95 -5.54
CA ALA A 43 -3.30 1.61 -4.13
C ALA A 43 -3.52 0.11 -3.91
N SER A 44 -2.90 -0.38 -2.84
CA SER A 44 -3.05 -1.74 -2.34
C SER A 44 -3.40 -1.68 -0.86
N THR A 45 -4.40 -2.47 -0.47
CA THR A 45 -4.82 -2.61 0.93
C THR A 45 -4.17 -3.85 1.50
N VAL A 46 -3.24 -3.69 2.44
CA VAL A 46 -2.64 -4.79 3.19
C VAL A 46 -3.38 -4.98 4.50
N ARG A 47 -3.62 -6.23 4.86
CA ARG A 47 -4.27 -6.61 6.11
C ARG A 47 -3.48 -7.70 6.81
N ILE A 48 -3.13 -7.46 8.07
CA ILE A 48 -2.46 -8.45 8.91
C ILE A 48 -3.48 -8.99 9.91
N ARG A 49 -3.74 -10.30 9.85
CA ARG A 49 -4.64 -11.06 10.74
C ARG A 49 -6.09 -10.55 10.77
N GLY A 50 -6.65 -10.26 9.60
CA GLY A 50 -8.08 -9.92 9.46
C GLY A 50 -8.44 -8.50 9.91
N ASN A 51 -9.72 -8.20 10.11
CA ASN A 51 -10.18 -6.87 10.55
C ASN A 51 -9.95 -6.79 12.05
N SER A 52 -8.86 -6.19 12.49
CA SER A 52 -8.58 -6.03 13.94
C SER A 52 -9.41 -4.90 14.57
N SER A 53 -10.12 -4.10 13.77
CA SER A 53 -11.02 -3.06 14.26
C SER A 53 -12.21 -2.88 13.31
N ILE A 54 -13.39 -2.69 13.90
CA ILE A 54 -14.67 -2.54 13.20
C ILE A 54 -14.86 -1.07 12.75
N SER A 55 -14.19 -0.11 13.42
CA SER A 55 -14.35 1.34 13.17
C SER A 55 -13.05 2.13 13.04
N ALA A 56 -11.91 1.60 13.51
CA ALA A 56 -10.60 2.21 13.32
C ALA A 56 -9.89 1.56 12.12
N GLY A 57 -9.13 2.35 11.35
CA GLY A 57 -8.36 1.86 10.21
C GLY A 57 -7.56 0.60 10.53
N ASN A 58 -7.47 -0.33 9.58
CA ASN A 58 -6.73 -1.60 9.75
C ASN A 58 -5.45 -1.65 8.93
N ASP A 59 -4.97 -0.49 8.44
CA ASP A 59 -3.76 -0.41 7.66
C ASP A 59 -2.54 -0.63 8.57
N PRO A 60 -1.59 -1.48 8.16
CA PRO A 60 -0.39 -1.71 8.94
C PRO A 60 0.54 -0.50 8.90
N LEU A 61 1.42 -0.39 9.89
CA LEU A 61 2.52 0.56 9.86
C LEU A 61 3.66 -0.02 9.02
N TYR A 62 4.06 0.72 7.99
CA TYR A 62 5.20 0.37 7.16
C TYR A 62 6.40 1.16 7.64
N VAL A 63 7.55 0.51 7.76
CA VAL A 63 8.80 1.16 8.17
C VAL A 63 9.88 0.74 7.18
N VAL A 64 10.50 1.72 6.55
CA VAL A 64 11.60 1.51 5.61
C VAL A 64 12.81 2.24 6.16
N ASP A 65 13.92 1.53 6.35
CA ASP A 65 15.17 2.10 6.86
C ASP A 65 15.00 2.91 8.18
N GLY A 66 14.04 2.50 9.01
CA GLY A 66 13.72 3.17 10.29
C GLY A 66 12.78 4.37 10.17
N VAL A 67 12.37 4.75 8.96
CA VAL A 67 11.40 5.83 8.71
C VAL A 67 10.00 5.23 8.56
N PRO A 68 9.01 5.65 9.37
CA PRO A 68 7.64 5.22 9.21
C PRO A 68 7.02 5.85 7.96
N LEU A 69 6.41 5.02 7.12
CA LEU A 69 5.60 5.43 5.98
C LEU A 69 4.13 5.33 6.37
N GLN A 70 3.41 6.43 6.20
CA GLN A 70 1.98 6.47 6.42
C GLN A 70 1.27 6.58 5.09
N PHE A 71 0.34 5.67 4.84
CA PHE A 71 -0.54 5.71 3.68
C PHE A 71 -1.56 6.81 3.97
N ALA A 72 -1.26 8.03 3.52
CA ALA A 72 -2.28 9.04 3.42
C ALA A 72 -3.29 8.52 2.39
N SER A 73 -4.52 8.25 2.81
CA SER A 73 -5.66 8.27 1.89
C SER A 73 -5.61 9.64 1.23
N ALA A 74 -5.02 9.72 0.05
CA ALA A 74 -4.84 10.94 -0.71
C ALA A 74 -6.20 11.34 -1.30
N ASN A 75 -7.10 11.77 -0.43
CA ASN A 75 -8.04 12.83 -0.78
C ASN A 75 -7.34 14.17 -0.52
N ASP A 76 -6.15 14.37 -1.11
CA ASP A 76 -5.50 15.68 -1.11
C ASP A 76 -6.16 16.52 -2.20
N TYR A 77 -7.30 17.10 -1.84
CA TYR A 77 -8.07 17.97 -2.70
C TYR A 77 -7.44 19.36 -2.69
N VAL A 78 -6.40 19.58 -3.48
CA VAL A 78 -5.85 20.93 -3.69
C VAL A 78 -6.77 21.68 -4.66
N GLN A 79 -7.66 22.52 -4.13
CA GLN A 79 -8.37 23.51 -4.92
C GLN A 79 -7.40 24.58 -5.43
N VAL A 80 -6.97 24.44 -6.69
CA VAL A 80 -6.24 25.50 -7.38
C VAL A 80 -7.23 26.29 -8.23
N GLY A 81 -7.65 27.45 -7.72
CA GLY A 81 -8.35 28.48 -8.50
C GLY A 81 -9.86 28.57 -8.28
N SER A 82 -10.30 29.80 -8.00
CA SER A 82 -11.71 30.21 -7.95
C SER A 82 -12.34 30.16 -9.35
N GLN A 83 -12.77 29.00 -9.82
CA GLN A 83 -13.83 28.80 -10.81
C GLN A 83 -14.14 27.31 -10.90
N GLY A 84 -15.41 26.94 -10.71
CA GLY A 84 -15.90 25.57 -10.55
C GLY A 84 -15.66 24.64 -11.75
N GLY A 85 -14.42 24.20 -11.93
CA GLY A 85 -14.02 23.14 -12.84
C GLY A 85 -13.12 22.17 -12.10
N THR A 86 -13.69 21.09 -11.56
CA THR A 86 -12.92 19.98 -11.01
C THR A 86 -12.38 19.14 -12.17
N THR A 87 -11.21 19.48 -12.70
CA THR A 87 -10.47 18.50 -13.51
C THR A 87 -9.93 17.46 -12.54
N PRO A 88 -10.28 16.17 -12.66
CA PRO A 88 -9.72 15.14 -11.80
C PRO A 88 -8.22 15.03 -12.10
N LEU A 89 -7.39 15.67 -11.29
CA LEU A 89 -5.98 15.33 -11.18
C LEU A 89 -5.95 13.97 -10.49
N SER A 90 -5.75 12.91 -11.29
CA SER A 90 -5.53 11.51 -10.90
C SER A 90 -6.01 11.16 -9.48
N THR A 91 -7.22 10.64 -9.38
CA THR A 91 -7.71 9.91 -8.20
C THR A 91 -7.01 8.55 -8.04
N ASP A 92 -5.87 8.34 -8.69
CA ASP A 92 -5.05 7.17 -8.44
C ASP A 92 -4.43 7.40 -7.07
N VAL A 93 -5.17 6.96 -6.05
CA VAL A 93 -4.65 6.73 -4.71
C VAL A 93 -3.35 5.97 -4.94
N SER A 94 -2.24 6.69 -4.83
CA SER A 94 -0.94 6.20 -5.27
C SER A 94 -0.38 5.38 -4.13
N ASN A 95 0.09 4.17 -4.43
CA ASN A 95 0.77 3.38 -3.43
C ASN A 95 2.09 4.09 -3.04
N PRO A 96 2.25 4.58 -1.80
CA PRO A 96 3.48 5.22 -1.35
C PRO A 96 4.67 4.26 -1.35
N LEU A 97 4.47 2.94 -1.40
CA LEU A 97 5.57 1.97 -1.56
C LEU A 97 6.12 1.90 -2.98
N ASN A 98 5.43 2.50 -3.96
CA ASN A 98 5.94 2.62 -5.32
C ASN A 98 7.21 3.48 -5.38
N ILE A 99 7.46 4.35 -4.39
CA ILE A 99 8.71 5.10 -4.31
C ILE A 99 9.93 4.21 -4.07
N LEU A 100 9.73 3.00 -3.52
CA LEU A 100 10.81 2.04 -3.29
C LEU A 100 11.14 1.27 -4.58
N ASN A 101 10.18 1.16 -5.50
CA ASN A 101 10.37 0.55 -6.81
C ASN A 101 9.75 1.41 -7.92
N PRO A 102 10.41 2.51 -8.32
CA PRO A 102 9.82 3.51 -9.23
C PRO A 102 9.82 3.11 -10.72
N ASN A 103 10.29 1.91 -11.10
CA ASN A 103 10.38 1.46 -12.50
C ASN A 103 9.63 0.14 -12.74
#